data_AF-A0A3R5XYL8-F1
#
_entry.id   AF-A0A3R5XYL8-F1
#
_cell.length_a   1.000
_cell.length_b   1.000
_cell.length_c   1.000
_cell.angle_alpha   90.00
_cell.angle_beta   90.00
_cell.angle_gamma   90.00
#
_symmetry.space_group_name_H-M   'P 1'
#
loop_
_entity.id
_entity.type
_entity.pdbx_description
1 polymer ?
#
loop_
_entity_poly.entity_id
_entity_poly.type
_entity_poly.pdbx_seq_one_letter_code
_entity_poly.pdbx_strand_id
1 'polypeptide(L)'
;MTYAWYGHLKTLRDKPLMIAILVSWGVAFFEYCLQVPANRHGFGMFTLPQLKVMQEIITMGVFAVFAVWYMNVPVTRNFFYASMCLVGAAYFIFRDAAAL
;
A
#
# COMPACT_ATOMS: atom_id res chain seq x y z
N MET A 1 -2.11 -5.02 -0.69
CA MET A 1 -2.55 -5.33 0.69
C MET A 1 -3.77 -4.51 1.13
N THR A 2 -4.18 -3.51 0.36
CA THR A 2 -5.27 -2.60 0.75
C THR A 2 -6.57 -3.34 1.01
N TYR A 3 -6.97 -4.29 0.15
CA TYR A 3 -8.26 -4.96 0.33
C TYR A 3 -8.23 -5.92 1.53
N ALA A 4 -7.19 -6.73 1.69
CA ALA A 4 -7.08 -7.64 2.82
C ALA A 4 -7.17 -6.91 4.18
N TRP A 5 -6.63 -5.70 4.25
CA TRP A 5 -6.59 -4.89 5.47
C TRP A 5 -7.89 -4.13 5.76
N TYR A 6 -8.54 -3.56 4.73
CA TYR A 6 -9.66 -2.64 4.95
C TYR A 6 -10.99 -3.16 4.40
N GLY A 7 -10.97 -4.10 3.45
CA GLY A 7 -12.17 -4.60 2.76
C GLY A 7 -13.20 -5.19 3.72
N HIS A 8 -12.74 -5.95 4.71
CA HIS A 8 -13.58 -6.59 5.71
C HIS A 8 -14.33 -5.59 6.60
N LEU A 9 -13.84 -4.35 6.74
CA LEU A 9 -14.50 -3.29 7.52
C LEU A 9 -15.83 -2.87 6.87
N LYS A 10 -15.96 -3.03 5.56
CA LYS A 10 -17.19 -2.72 4.83
C LYS A 10 -18.15 -3.91 4.75
N THR A 11 -17.62 -5.12 4.51
CA THR A 11 -18.43 -6.29 4.13
C THR A 11 -18.61 -7.33 5.24
N LEU A 12 -17.71 -7.37 6.22
CA LEU A 12 -17.68 -8.39 7.27
C LEU A 12 -17.71 -7.78 8.68
N ARG A 13 -18.15 -6.53 8.82
CA ARG A 13 -18.16 -5.79 10.09
C ARG A 13 -18.94 -6.52 11.20
N ASP A 14 -20.07 -7.14 10.85
CA ASP A 14 -20.95 -7.86 11.80
C ASP A 14 -20.64 -9.36 11.87
N LYS A 15 -19.55 -9.81 11.24
CA LYS A 15 -19.14 -11.23 11.25
C LYS A 15 -18.14 -11.48 12.40
N PRO A 16 -18.10 -12.71 12.94
CA PRO A 16 -17.08 -13.11 13.90
C PRO A 16 -15.66 -12.80 13.39
N LEU A 17 -14.80 -12.31 14.29
CA LEU A 17 -13.42 -11.90 13.96
C LEU A 17 -12.64 -12.99 13.22
N MET A 18 -12.80 -14.26 13.61
CA MET A 18 -12.13 -15.38 12.94
C MET A 18 -12.50 -15.50 11.46
N ILE A 19 -13.75 -15.21 11.09
CA ILE A 19 -14.16 -15.23 9.67
C ILE A 19 -13.49 -14.09 8.91
N ALA A 20 -13.46 -12.88 9.48
CA ALA A 20 -12.77 -11.74 8.87
C ALA A 20 -11.28 -12.04 8.65
N ILE A 21 -10.60 -12.62 9.64
CA ILE A 21 -9.18 -13.00 9.52
C ILE A 21 -8.95 -14.01 8.40
N LEU A 22 -9.73 -15.10 8.34
CA LEU A 22 -9.54 -16.15 7.33
C LEU A 22 -9.80 -15.62 5.91
N VAL A 23 -10.85 -14.81 5.73
CA VAL A 23 -11.13 -14.19 4.43
C VAL A 23 -10.02 -13.20 4.06
N SER A 24 -9.57 -12.35 4.99
CA SER A 24 -8.46 -11.42 4.76
C SER A 24 -7.17 -12.14 4.38
N TRP A 25 -6.86 -13.29 4.98
CA TRP A 25 -5.71 -14.12 4.58
C TRP A 25 -5.86 -14.68 3.17
N GLY A 26 -7.06 -15.15 2.81
CA GLY A 26 -7.36 -15.59 1.45
C GLY A 26 -7.12 -14.50 0.42
N VAL A 27 -7.53 -13.26 0.71
CA VAL A 27 -7.27 -12.11 -0.18
C VAL A 27 -5.78 -11.73 -0.19
N ALA A 28 -5.13 -11.70 0.98
CA ALA A 28 -3.73 -11.33 1.10
C ALA A 28 -2.83 -12.23 0.25
N PHE A 29 -3.16 -13.52 0.12
CA PHE A 29 -2.46 -14.44 -0.76
C PHE A 29 -2.41 -13.93 -2.22
N PHE A 30 -3.54 -13.51 -2.78
CA PHE A 30 -3.58 -12.97 -4.15
C PHE A 30 -2.86 -11.62 -4.27
N GLU A 31 -2.99 -10.76 -3.26
CA GLU A 31 -2.24 -9.49 -3.25
C GLU A 31 -0.72 -9.76 -3.18
N TYR A 32 -0.28 -10.79 -2.48
CA TYR A 32 1.13 -11.20 -2.41
C TYR A 32 1.63 -11.77 -3.74
N CYS A 33 0.78 -12.49 -4.48
CA CYS A 33 1.12 -13.00 -5.81
C CYS A 33 1.52 -11.87 -6.78
N LEU A 34 1.06 -10.63 -6.56
CA LEU A 34 1.47 -9.46 -7.33
C LEU A 34 2.67 -8.74 -6.70
N GLN A 35 2.63 -8.53 -5.38
CA GLN A 35 3.65 -7.74 -4.69
C GLN A 35 5.01 -8.43 -4.61
N VAL A 36 5.04 -9.74 -4.37
CA VAL A 36 6.30 -10.48 -4.19
C VAL A 36 7.11 -10.52 -5.48
N PRO A 37 6.55 -10.89 -6.65
CA PRO A 37 7.29 -10.84 -7.91
C PRO A 37 7.74 -9.43 -8.29
N ALA A 38 6.89 -8.41 -8.09
CA ALA A 38 7.24 -7.02 -8.37
C ALA A 38 8.44 -6.56 -7.54
N ASN A 39 8.46 -6.84 -6.23
CA ASN A 39 9.59 -6.50 -5.36
C ASN A 39 10.85 -7.28 -5.73
N ARG A 40 10.75 -8.57 -6.05
CA ARG A 40 11.90 -9.39 -6.47
C ARG A 40 12.51 -8.88 -7.77
N HIS A 41 11.67 -8.51 -8.74
CA HIS A 41 12.14 -7.93 -9.99
C HIS A 41 12.77 -6.54 -9.76
N GLY A 42 12.12 -5.70 -8.96
CA GLY A 42 12.62 -4.37 -8.62
C GLY A 42 13.96 -4.40 -7.87
N PHE A 43 14.22 -5.41 -7.03
CA PHE A 43 15.48 -5.52 -6.28
C PHE A 43 16.72 -5.75 -7.16
N GLY A 44 16.53 -6.12 -8.44
CA GLY A 44 17.61 -6.12 -9.42
C GLY A 44 18.02 -4.73 -9.93
N MET A 45 17.18 -3.71 -9.73
CA MET A 45 17.38 -2.35 -10.24
C MET A 45 17.46 -1.28 -9.13
N PHE A 46 16.84 -1.54 -7.99
CA PHE A 46 16.71 -0.60 -6.88
C PHE A 46 17.19 -1.21 -5.57
N THR A 47 17.69 -0.37 -4.67
CA THR A 47 18.05 -0.78 -3.32
C THR A 47 16.80 -1.09 -2.47
N LEU A 48 16.97 -1.83 -1.37
CA LEU A 48 15.86 -2.16 -0.47
C LEU A 48 15.11 -0.91 0.04
N PRO A 49 15.79 0.19 0.46
CA PRO A 49 15.11 1.42 0.87
C PRO A 49 14.33 2.09 -0.28
N GLN A 50 14.88 2.11 -1.50
CA GLN A 50 14.20 2.67 -2.67
C GLN A 50 12.92 1.90 -3.01
N LEU A 51 12.96 0.57 -2.95
CA LEU A 51 11.77 -0.26 -3.13
C LEU A 51 10.70 0.04 -2.07
N LYS A 52 11.12 0.22 -0.82
CA LYS A 52 10.19 0.47 0.29
C LYS A 52 9.47 1.80 0.11
N VAL A 53 10.20 2.88 -0.17
CA VAL A 53 9.56 4.21 -0.33
C VAL A 53 8.67 4.27 -1.57
N MET A 54 9.07 3.62 -2.65
CA MET A 54 8.23 3.49 -3.84
C MET A 54 6.92 2.74 -3.53
N GLN A 55 6.99 1.65 -2.76
CA GLN A 55 5.80 0.91 -2.34
C GLN A 55 4.86 1.75 -1.48
N GLU A 56 5.37 2.58 -0.56
CA GLU A 56 4.54 3.48 0.25
C GLU A 56 3.81 4.51 -0.61
N ILE A 57 4.50 5.13 -1.59
CA ILE A 57 3.86 6.08 -2.53
C ILE A 57 2.76 5.38 -3.34
N ILE A 58 3.05 4.21 -3.92
CA ILE A 58 2.06 3.42 -4.67
C ILE A 58 0.88 3.06 -3.77
N THR A 59 1.14 2.69 -2.51
CA THR A 59 0.10 2.28 -1.56
C THR A 59 -0.80 3.44 -1.19
N MET A 60 -0.28 4.64 -1.00
CA MET A 60 -1.10 5.84 -0.80
C MET A 60 -2.02 6.11 -1.98
N GLY A 61 -1.51 5.98 -3.22
CA GLY A 61 -2.33 6.12 -4.43
C GLY A 61 -3.43 5.07 -4.53
N VAL A 62 -3.08 3.78 -4.38
CA VAL A 62 -4.04 2.68 -4.39
C VAL A 62 -5.07 2.83 -3.26
N PHE A 63 -4.63 3.24 -2.07
CA PHE A 63 -5.50 3.48 -0.93
C PHE A 63 -6.45 4.65 -1.20
N ALA A 64 -6.01 5.74 -1.82
CA ALA A 64 -6.88 6.87 -2.16
C ALA A 64 -8.02 6.44 -3.11
N VAL A 65 -7.70 5.68 -4.16
CA VAL A 65 -8.70 5.13 -5.08
C VAL A 65 -9.65 4.19 -4.33
N PHE A 66 -9.12 3.28 -3.53
CA PHE A 66 -9.91 2.36 -2.70
C PHE A 66 -10.83 3.10 -1.71
N ALA A 67 -10.33 4.15 -1.04
CA ALA A 67 -11.10 4.91 -0.07
C ALA A 67 -12.31 5.59 -0.73
N VAL A 68 -12.11 6.25 -1.87
CA VAL A 68 -13.19 6.97 -2.56
C VAL A 68 -14.18 5.99 -3.21
N TRP A 69 -13.69 5.01 -3.97
CA TRP A 69 -14.54 4.17 -4.82
C TRP A 69 -15.12 2.98 -4.08
N TYR A 70 -14.34 2.35 -3.19
CA TYR A 70 -14.78 1.19 -2.44
C TYR A 70 -15.34 1.56 -1.07
N MET A 71 -14.67 2.42 -0.29
CA MET A 71 -15.16 2.77 1.05
C MET A 71 -16.16 3.93 1.08
N ASN A 72 -16.35 4.64 -0.04
CA ASN A 72 -17.14 5.89 -0.10
C ASN A 72 -16.67 6.94 0.91
N VAL A 73 -15.37 6.99 1.20
CA VAL A 73 -14.75 7.97 2.10
C VAL A 73 -13.98 8.98 1.26
N PRO A 74 -14.29 10.29 1.36
CA PRO A 74 -13.59 11.30 0.60
C PRO A 74 -12.13 11.45 1.08
N VAL A 75 -11.22 11.60 0.13
CA VAL A 75 -9.81 11.89 0.42
C VAL A 75 -9.68 13.36 0.82
N THR A 76 -9.11 13.60 2.00
CA THR A 76 -8.97 14.95 2.56
C THR A 76 -7.74 15.68 2.00
N ARG A 77 -7.70 17.01 2.14
CA ARG A 77 -6.50 17.80 1.80
C ARG A 77 -5.27 17.36 2.60
N ASN A 78 -5.46 16.95 3.85
CA ASN A 78 -4.37 16.47 4.70
C ASN A 78 -3.77 15.17 4.15
N PHE A 79 -4.61 14.27 3.60
CA PHE A 79 -4.11 13.06 2.94
C PHE A 79 -3.25 13.40 1.72
N PHE A 80 -3.65 14.41 0.95
CA PHE A 80 -2.84 14.90 -0.18
C PHE A 80 -1.50 15.48 0.29
N TYR A 81 -1.49 16.33 1.32
CA TYR A 81 -0.24 16.88 1.86
C TYR A 81 0.68 15.79 2.43
N ALA A 82 0.13 14.81 3.15
CA ALA A 82 0.89 13.67 3.63
C ALA A 82 1.50 12.86 2.47
N SER A 83 0.74 12.67 1.38
CA SER A 83 1.24 11.99 0.17
C SER A 83 2.39 12.77 -0.49
N MET A 84 2.33 14.10 -0.51
CA MET A 84 3.43 14.94 -1.01
C MET A 84 4.69 14.86 -0.13
N CYS A 85 4.54 14.77 1.19
CA CYS A 85 5.68 14.55 2.08
C CYS A 85 6.41 13.22 1.77
N LEU A 86 5.68 12.17 1.38
CA LEU A 86 6.29 10.90 0.96
C LEU A 86 7.08 11.01 -0.35
N VAL A 87 6.66 11.88 -1.28
CA VAL A 87 7.47 12.19 -2.48
C VAL A 87 8.79 12.85 -2.08
N GLY A 88 8.75 13.75 -1.09
CA GLY A 88 9.95 14.32 -0.48
C GLY A 88 10.85 13.24 0.15
N ALA A 89 10.27 12.29 0.88
CA ALA A 89 11.02 11.15 1.42
C ALA A 89 11.68 10.30 0.33
N ALA A 90 11.00 10.07 -0.80
CA ALA A 90 11.58 9.38 -1.95
C ALA A 90 12.76 10.17 -2.53
N TYR A 91 12.66 11.49 -2.68
CA TYR A 91 13.78 12.29 -3.16
C TYR A 91 15.06 12.06 -2.32
N PHE A 92 14.96 12.10 -0.99
CA PHE A 92 16.12 11.87 -0.11
C PHE A 92 16.68 10.45 -0.25
N ILE A 93 15.83 9.42 -0.20
CA ILE A 93 16.25 8.02 -0.30
C ILE A 93 16.92 7.71 -1.66
N PHE A 94 16.40 8.29 -2.75
CA PHE A 94 17.00 8.10 -4.08
C PHE A 94 18.28 8.90 -4.27
N ARG A 95 18.42 10.07 -3.63
CA ARG A 95 19.65 10.86 -3.63
C ARG A 95 20.77 10.16 -2.87
N ASP A 96 20.48 9.60 -1.69
CA ASP A 96 21.48 8.91 -0.88
C ASP A 96 22.05 7.68 -1.59
N ALA A 97 21.20 6.93 -2.31
CA ALA A 97 21.64 5.79 -3.09
C ALA A 97 22.54 6.15 -4.30
N ALA A 98 22.49 7.39 -4.78
CA ALA A 98 23.41 7.89 -5.82
C ALA A 98 24.76 8.33 -5.24
N ALA A 99 24.88 8.42 -3.92
CA ALA A 99 26.11 8.79 -3.20
C ALA A 99 26.89 7.59 -2.65
N LEU A 100 26.39 6.36 -2.87
CA LEU A 100 27.04 5.07 -2.58
C LEU A 100 27.64 4.48 -3.86
#